data_AF-A0A8S2Y1W0-F1
#
_entry.id   AF-A0A8S2Y1W0-F1
#
_cell.length_a   1.000
_cell.length_b   1.000
_cell.length_c   1.000
_cell.angle_alpha   90.00
_cell.angle_beta   90.00
_cell.angle_gamma   90.00
#
_symmetry.space_group_name_H-M   'P 1'
#
loop_
_entity.id
_entity.type
_entity.pdbx_description
1 polymer ?
#
loop_
_entity_poly.entity_id
_entity_poly.type
_entity_poly.pdbx_seq_one_letter_code
_entity_poly.pdbx_strand_id
1 'polypeptide(L)'
;MLIDTEGLLSIEKNDNEYDRRLVLFCLAVSHLVIVNMMGDVNETLKDMLTLCADSLKQIGVNKVNQPIVHFVLNQKADPNLKNHSEAIERIIRDFKEKELAEVIDISPKTFHTLPSAFKKERVSNDAQSPCFIRTEPDFIQRTQQLCEKIIESAKSSYGRSGQTISDPPQWLRTAVTIFDTLQKFPDLTYFKDINERRQDDQIRQHIGELISKTLPADYRKKTITDLCELTENEIRKQLQAKFDVHQNDLDNDLKIIFKATSASERIRDRCRQFLKRQVTEISNAWCTAVLQAHDQKQMEVLVRDGSDDLRKLFK
;
A
#
# COMPACT_ATOMS: atom_id res chain seq x y z
N MET A 1 1.66 -27.00 0.39
CA MET A 1 2.30 -26.28 1.51
C MET A 1 1.20 -25.59 2.29
N LEU A 2 1.27 -25.59 3.61
CA LEU A 2 0.35 -24.85 4.48
C LEU A 2 1.18 -23.84 5.27
N ILE A 3 0.67 -22.62 5.37
CA ILE A 3 1.29 -21.54 6.13
C ILE A 3 0.29 -21.20 7.22
N ASP A 4 0.69 -21.37 8.46
CA ASP A 4 -0.06 -20.88 9.60
C ASP A 4 0.49 -19.52 10.01
N THR A 5 -0.40 -18.60 10.35
CA THR A 5 -0.05 -17.22 10.67
C THR A 5 -0.54 -16.87 12.06
N GLU A 6 0.13 -15.92 12.72
CA GLU A 6 -0.37 -15.39 13.98
C GLU A 6 -1.76 -14.74 13.81
N GLY A 7 -2.51 -14.64 14.92
CA GLY A 7 -3.82 -13.99 14.92
C GLY A 7 -3.72 -12.50 14.58
N LEU A 8 -4.49 -12.09 13.57
CA LEU A 8 -4.64 -10.69 13.17
C LEU A 8 -5.46 -9.92 14.21
N LEU A 9 -5.28 -8.60 14.26
CA LEU A 9 -6.05 -7.67 15.09
C LEU A 9 -5.93 -7.97 16.60
N SER A 10 -4.80 -8.55 17.03
CA SER A 10 -4.54 -8.77 18.45
C SER A 10 -4.43 -7.43 19.17
N ILE A 11 -5.31 -7.22 20.15
CA ILE A 11 -5.37 -6.03 21.01
C ILE A 11 -4.01 -5.80 21.71
N GLU A 12 -3.27 -6.87 21.98
CA GLU A 12 -1.99 -6.84 22.70
C GLU A 12 -0.83 -6.27 21.85
N LYS A 13 -0.89 -6.41 20.52
CA LYS A 13 0.20 -5.99 19.62
C LYS A 13 -0.03 -4.60 19.00
N ASN A 14 -1.29 -4.15 18.89
CA ASN A 14 -1.71 -2.85 18.36
C ASN A 14 -0.94 -2.34 17.12
N ASP A 15 -0.49 -3.26 16.26
CA ASP A 15 0.26 -2.97 15.03
C ASP A 15 -0.56 -3.39 13.81
N ASN A 16 -1.51 -2.54 13.44
CA ASN A 16 -2.36 -2.76 12.27
C ASN A 16 -1.59 -2.74 10.95
N GLU A 17 -0.39 -2.15 10.91
CA GLU A 17 0.43 -2.13 9.70
C GLU A 17 1.09 -3.49 9.49
N TYR A 18 1.60 -4.12 10.54
CA TYR A 18 2.10 -5.49 10.49
C TYR A 18 1.04 -6.46 9.99
N ASP A 19 -0.19 -6.38 10.52
CA ASP A 19 -1.30 -7.23 10.08
C ASP A 19 -1.60 -7.05 8.58
N ARG A 20 -1.59 -5.81 8.09
CA ARG A 20 -1.76 -5.53 6.65
C ARG A 20 -0.63 -6.11 5.81
N ARG A 21 0.62 -6.01 6.26
CA ARG A 21 1.78 -6.63 5.58
C ARG A 21 1.65 -8.14 5.51
N LEU A 22 1.23 -8.77 6.61
CA LEU A 22 1.03 -10.20 6.69
C LEU A 22 -0.08 -10.67 5.74
N VAL A 23 -1.23 -9.99 5.73
CA VAL A 23 -2.34 -10.30 4.83
C VAL A 23 -1.95 -10.11 3.36
N LEU A 24 -1.32 -8.97 3.03
CA LEU A 24 -0.87 -8.68 1.67
C LEU A 24 0.17 -9.71 1.20
N PHE A 25 1.10 -10.09 2.07
CA PHE A 25 2.06 -11.16 1.80
C PHE A 25 1.35 -12.48 1.50
N CYS A 26 0.41 -12.90 2.36
CA CYS A 26 -0.33 -14.15 2.18
C CYS A 26 -1.11 -14.17 0.86
N LEU A 27 -1.79 -13.08 0.51
CA LEU A 27 -2.50 -12.96 -0.77
C LEU A 27 -1.55 -13.04 -1.96
N ALA A 28 -0.34 -12.49 -1.85
CA ALA A 28 0.62 -12.48 -2.95
C ALA A 28 1.31 -13.83 -3.20
N VAL A 29 1.46 -14.67 -2.17
CA VAL A 29 2.24 -15.92 -2.26
C VAL A 29 1.40 -17.21 -2.20
N SER A 30 0.10 -17.10 -1.97
CA SER A 30 -0.78 -18.26 -1.74
C SER A 30 -1.84 -18.39 -2.81
N HIS A 31 -2.02 -19.60 -3.35
CA HIS A 31 -3.13 -19.96 -4.24
C HIS A 31 -4.51 -19.78 -3.57
N LEU A 32 -4.53 -19.95 -2.25
CA LEU A 32 -5.71 -19.92 -1.41
C LEU A 32 -5.35 -19.32 -0.06
N VAL A 33 -6.21 -18.44 0.45
CA VAL A 33 -6.11 -17.85 1.79
C VAL A 33 -7.37 -18.19 2.59
N ILE A 34 -7.21 -18.70 3.81
CA ILE A 34 -8.31 -19.01 4.71
C ILE A 34 -8.37 -17.94 5.79
N VAL A 35 -9.50 -17.27 5.88
CA VAL A 35 -9.79 -16.25 6.89
C VAL A 35 -10.74 -16.86 7.91
N ASN A 36 -10.18 -17.30 9.03
CA ASN A 36 -10.91 -17.90 10.12
C ASN A 36 -11.29 -16.83 11.16
N MET A 37 -12.57 -16.71 11.47
CA MET A 37 -13.08 -15.73 12.44
C MET A 37 -14.18 -16.33 13.30
N MET A 38 -14.33 -15.85 14.53
CA MET A 38 -15.48 -16.17 15.36
C MET A 38 -16.62 -15.20 15.05
N GLY A 39 -17.83 -15.74 14.85
CA GLY A 39 -19.01 -14.91 14.61
C GLY A 39 -19.13 -14.40 13.17
N ASP A 40 -19.60 -13.16 13.01
CA ASP A 40 -19.88 -12.53 11.71
C ASP A 40 -18.65 -11.85 11.10
N VAL A 41 -18.70 -11.59 9.80
CA VAL A 41 -17.65 -10.84 9.10
C VAL A 41 -17.56 -9.43 9.66
N ASN A 42 -16.41 -9.11 10.27
CA ASN A 42 -16.11 -7.79 10.80
C ASN A 42 -15.78 -6.80 9.64
N GLU A 43 -16.39 -5.61 9.65
CA GLU A 43 -16.07 -4.54 8.71
C GLU A 43 -14.59 -4.14 8.73
N THR A 44 -13.92 -4.20 9.89
CA THR A 44 -12.47 -3.89 9.99
C THR A 44 -11.62 -4.84 9.13
N LEU A 45 -11.95 -6.13 9.15
CA LEU A 45 -11.25 -7.14 8.36
C LEU A 45 -11.56 -7.01 6.88
N LYS A 46 -12.82 -6.68 6.54
CA LYS A 46 -13.24 -6.40 5.17
C LYS A 46 -12.49 -5.19 4.60
N ASP A 47 -12.34 -4.11 5.36
CA ASP A 47 -11.56 -2.93 4.97
C ASP A 47 -10.08 -3.27 4.78
N MET A 48 -9.50 -4.07 5.68
CA MET A 48 -8.14 -4.57 5.57
C MET A 48 -7.92 -5.40 4.30
N LEU A 49 -8.79 -6.39 4.04
CA LEU A 49 -8.72 -7.22 2.84
C LEU A 49 -8.91 -6.40 1.56
N THR A 50 -9.82 -5.43 1.60
CA THR A 50 -10.07 -4.50 0.49
C THR A 50 -8.82 -3.70 0.15
N LEU A 51 -8.17 -3.10 1.16
CA LEU A 51 -6.93 -2.35 0.99
C LEU A 51 -5.76 -3.25 0.53
N CYS A 52 -5.66 -4.46 1.07
CA CYS A 52 -4.61 -5.40 0.66
C CYS A 52 -4.82 -5.87 -0.78
N ALA A 53 -6.06 -6.15 -1.20
CA ALA A 53 -6.36 -6.50 -2.58
C ALA A 53 -6.05 -5.34 -3.55
N ASP A 54 -6.36 -4.09 -3.18
CA ASP A 54 -5.96 -2.92 -3.97
C ASP A 54 -4.42 -2.82 -4.07
N SER A 55 -3.72 -3.00 -2.95
CA SER A 55 -2.25 -2.96 -2.91
C SER A 55 -1.61 -4.12 -3.68
N LEU A 56 -2.27 -5.27 -3.75
CA LEU A 56 -1.84 -6.41 -4.55
C LEU A 56 -1.77 -6.07 -6.05
N LYS A 57 -2.64 -5.19 -6.56
CA LYS A 57 -2.57 -4.67 -7.95
C LYS A 57 -1.23 -4.00 -8.22
N GLN A 58 -0.69 -3.30 -7.23
CA GLN A 58 0.49 -2.45 -7.38
C GLN A 58 1.81 -3.19 -7.18
N ILE A 59 1.77 -4.43 -6.67
CA ILE A 59 2.96 -5.27 -6.57
C ILE A 59 3.41 -5.63 -8.00
N GLY A 60 4.49 -4.99 -8.47
CA GLY A 60 5.06 -5.15 -9.81
C GLY A 60 5.99 -6.36 -9.99
N VAL A 61 6.07 -7.26 -9.00
CA VAL A 61 6.84 -8.50 -9.06
C VAL A 61 5.94 -9.71 -9.29
N ASN A 62 6.52 -10.83 -9.71
CA ASN A 62 5.79 -12.09 -9.89
C ASN A 62 5.10 -12.50 -8.58
N LYS A 63 3.80 -12.73 -8.67
CA LYS A 63 2.91 -13.10 -7.56
C LYS A 63 1.89 -14.14 -8.03
N VAL A 64 1.18 -14.75 -7.09
CA VAL A 64 0.01 -15.56 -7.41
C VAL A 64 -1.07 -14.66 -7.99
N ASN A 65 -1.58 -15.03 -9.17
CA ASN A 65 -2.69 -14.35 -9.79
C ASN A 65 -4.01 -14.82 -9.17
N GLN A 66 -4.83 -13.86 -8.73
CA GLN A 66 -6.20 -14.09 -8.28
C GLN A 66 -6.36 -15.19 -7.21
N PRO A 67 -5.71 -15.06 -6.02
CA PRO A 67 -5.87 -16.01 -4.92
C PRO A 67 -7.35 -16.16 -4.52
N ILE A 68 -7.75 -17.38 -4.17
CA ILE A 68 -9.10 -17.66 -3.66
C ILE A 68 -9.14 -17.40 -2.17
N VAL A 69 -10.08 -16.57 -1.71
CA VAL A 69 -10.23 -16.27 -0.28
C VAL A 69 -11.45 -17.01 0.28
N HIS A 70 -11.21 -17.90 1.24
CA HIS A 70 -12.23 -18.63 1.98
C HIS A 70 -12.49 -17.99 3.34
N PHE A 71 -13.76 -17.70 3.63
CA PHE A 71 -14.18 -17.21 4.94
C PHE A 71 -14.75 -18.36 5.76
N VAL A 72 -14.19 -18.60 6.93
CA VAL A 72 -14.64 -19.63 7.86
C VAL A 72 -15.18 -18.94 9.12
N LEU A 73 -16.50 -18.93 9.26
CA LEU A 73 -17.23 -18.37 10.40
C LEU A 73 -17.37 -19.46 11.46
N ASN A 74 -16.44 -19.46 12.40
CA ASN A 74 -16.31 -20.45 13.46
C ASN A 74 -17.20 -20.12 14.67
N GLN A 75 -17.57 -21.15 15.44
CA GLN A 75 -18.39 -21.07 16.65
C GLN A 75 -19.72 -20.35 16.44
N LYS A 76 -20.32 -20.51 15.27
CA LYS A 76 -21.63 -19.93 14.97
C LYS A 76 -22.74 -20.69 15.68
N ALA A 77 -23.55 -19.97 16.46
CA ALA A 77 -24.74 -20.52 17.11
C ALA A 77 -25.79 -20.96 16.07
N ASP A 78 -25.90 -20.19 14.98
CA ASP A 78 -26.69 -20.55 13.81
C ASP A 78 -25.75 -20.90 12.64
N PRO A 79 -25.59 -22.19 12.32
CA PRO A 79 -24.69 -22.61 11.27
C PRO A 79 -25.36 -22.58 9.87
N ASN A 80 -26.56 -22.02 9.73
CA ASN A 80 -27.26 -21.91 8.46
C ASN A 80 -26.76 -20.70 7.64
N LEU A 81 -26.00 -20.98 6.58
CA LEU A 81 -25.45 -19.96 5.69
C LEU A 81 -26.53 -19.10 4.99
N LYS A 82 -27.75 -19.61 4.82
CA LYS A 82 -28.86 -18.85 4.21
C LYS A 82 -29.22 -17.61 5.01
N ASN A 83 -29.07 -17.66 6.33
CA ASN A 83 -29.37 -16.53 7.21
C ASN A 83 -28.31 -15.41 7.10
N HIS A 84 -27.22 -15.67 6.38
CA HIS A 84 -26.13 -14.72 6.13
C HIS A 84 -25.95 -14.37 4.65
N SER A 85 -26.84 -14.85 3.75
CA SER A 85 -26.69 -14.66 2.31
C SER A 85 -26.66 -13.18 1.91
N GLU A 86 -27.52 -12.35 2.51
CA GLU A 86 -27.56 -10.91 2.23
C GLU A 86 -26.24 -10.20 2.62
N ALA A 87 -25.66 -10.56 3.76
CA ALA A 87 -24.39 -10.01 4.22
C ALA A 87 -23.22 -10.46 3.31
N ILE A 88 -23.21 -11.73 2.92
CA ILE A 88 -22.24 -12.29 1.98
C ILE A 88 -22.33 -11.59 0.62
N GLU A 89 -23.54 -11.42 0.09
CA GLU A 89 -23.76 -10.73 -1.18
C GLU A 89 -23.35 -9.26 -1.14
N ARG A 90 -23.56 -8.58 0.00
CA ARG A 90 -23.06 -7.22 0.21
C ARG A 90 -21.54 -7.15 0.12
N ILE A 91 -20.83 -8.05 0.81
CA ILE A 91 -19.37 -8.11 0.74
C ILE A 91 -18.92 -8.32 -0.71
N ILE A 92 -19.48 -9.33 -1.40
CA ILE A 92 -19.10 -9.62 -2.80
C ILE A 92 -19.37 -8.42 -3.71
N ARG A 93 -20.48 -7.71 -3.51
CA ARG A 93 -20.81 -6.50 -4.26
C ARG A 93 -19.78 -5.40 -4.03
N ASP A 94 -19.43 -5.14 -2.78
CA ASP A 94 -18.44 -4.10 -2.42
C ASP A 94 -17.06 -4.37 -3.05
N PHE A 95 -16.64 -5.65 -3.12
CA PHE A 95 -15.40 -6.04 -3.81
C PHE A 95 -15.50 -5.84 -5.34
N LYS A 96 -16.67 -6.07 -5.93
CA LYS A 96 -16.89 -5.82 -7.37
C LYS A 96 -16.92 -4.33 -7.70
N GLU A 97 -17.61 -3.52 -6.91
CA GLU A 97 -17.70 -2.07 -7.11
C GLU A 97 -16.33 -1.38 -7.00
N LYS A 98 -15.41 -1.95 -6.22
CA LYS A 98 -14.02 -1.49 -6.10
C LYS A 98 -13.07 -2.11 -7.14
N GLU A 99 -13.60 -2.84 -8.12
CA GLU A 99 -12.83 -3.51 -9.18
C GLU A 99 -11.78 -4.50 -8.63
N LEU A 100 -12.05 -5.14 -7.50
CA LEU A 100 -11.12 -6.07 -6.83
C LEU A 100 -11.37 -7.54 -7.21
N ALA A 101 -12.47 -7.84 -7.89
CA ALA A 101 -12.84 -9.20 -8.31
C ALA A 101 -11.83 -9.84 -9.29
N GLU A 102 -11.08 -9.03 -10.02
CA GLU A 102 -10.00 -9.49 -10.90
C GLU A 102 -8.71 -9.82 -10.12
N VAL A 103 -8.60 -9.33 -8.89
CA VAL A 103 -7.39 -9.40 -8.07
C VAL A 103 -7.46 -10.50 -7.04
N ILE A 104 -8.63 -10.74 -6.46
CA ILE A 104 -8.89 -11.85 -5.53
C ILE A 104 -10.24 -12.50 -5.88
N ASP A 105 -10.33 -13.80 -5.69
CA ASP A 105 -11.55 -14.56 -5.97
C ASP A 105 -12.34 -14.80 -4.67
N ILE A 106 -13.49 -14.13 -4.58
CA ILE A 106 -14.48 -14.30 -3.52
C ILE A 106 -15.83 -14.61 -4.19
N SER A 107 -16.49 -15.67 -3.74
CA SER A 107 -17.82 -16.05 -4.21
C SER A 107 -18.67 -16.60 -3.06
N PRO A 108 -20.00 -16.75 -3.21
CA PRO A 108 -20.83 -17.29 -2.14
C PRO A 108 -20.38 -18.69 -1.68
N LYS A 109 -19.73 -19.45 -2.56
CA LYS A 109 -19.20 -20.80 -2.27
C LYS A 109 -17.95 -20.79 -1.38
N THR A 110 -17.28 -19.63 -1.24
CA THR A 110 -16.08 -19.52 -0.42
C THR A 110 -16.37 -19.22 1.04
N PHE A 111 -17.63 -19.01 1.41
CA PHE A 111 -18.09 -18.81 2.79
C PHE A 111 -18.55 -20.13 3.41
N HIS A 112 -18.08 -20.39 4.63
CA HIS A 112 -18.36 -21.60 5.38
C HIS A 112 -18.67 -21.26 6.83
N THR A 113 -19.59 -22.01 7.43
CA THR A 113 -19.97 -21.88 8.84
C THR A 113 -19.61 -23.17 9.57
N LEU A 114 -18.91 -23.03 10.70
CA LEU A 114 -18.61 -24.13 11.61
C LEU A 114 -19.31 -23.88 12.96
N PRO A 115 -20.06 -24.87 13.48
CA PRO A 115 -20.64 -24.80 14.82
C PRO A 115 -19.52 -24.89 15.88
N SER A 116 -19.88 -24.81 17.16
CA SER A 116 -18.92 -25.09 18.23
C SER A 116 -18.37 -26.50 18.09
N ALA A 117 -17.04 -26.63 18.11
CA ALA A 117 -16.37 -27.93 18.03
C ALA A 117 -16.68 -28.82 19.24
N PHE A 118 -16.92 -28.19 20.38
CA PHE A 118 -17.08 -28.85 21.66
C PHE A 118 -18.35 -28.39 22.37
N LYS A 119 -19.03 -29.34 22.99
CA LYS A 119 -20.15 -29.07 23.89
C LYS A 119 -19.85 -29.65 25.26
N LYS A 120 -20.09 -28.83 26.28
CA LYS A 120 -20.04 -29.26 27.67
C LYS A 120 -21.37 -29.89 28.03
N GLU A 121 -21.35 -31.17 28.36
CA GLU A 121 -22.53 -31.89 28.82
C GLU A 121 -22.31 -32.32 30.28
N ARG A 122 -23.36 -32.25 31.08
CA ARG A 122 -23.35 -32.77 32.45
C ARG A 122 -23.88 -34.18 32.44
N VAL A 123 -23.27 -35.04 33.27
CA VAL A 123 -23.72 -36.43 33.46
C VAL A 123 -25.14 -36.47 34.04
N SER A 124 -25.50 -35.48 34.85
CA SER A 124 -26.84 -35.29 35.42
C SER A 124 -27.18 -33.81 35.53
N ASN A 125 -28.48 -33.48 35.62
CA ASN A 125 -28.98 -32.10 35.73
C ASN A 125 -28.58 -31.39 37.04
N ASP A 126 -27.93 -32.09 37.96
CA ASP A 126 -27.53 -31.54 39.25
C ASP A 126 -26.29 -30.64 39.12
N ALA A 127 -26.27 -29.52 39.84
CA ALA A 127 -25.27 -28.46 39.70
C ALA A 127 -23.85 -28.90 40.07
N GLN A 128 -23.72 -29.96 40.88
CA GLN A 128 -22.45 -30.55 41.33
C GLN A 128 -21.95 -31.70 40.43
N SER A 129 -22.68 -32.06 39.37
CA SER A 129 -22.32 -33.18 38.52
C SER A 129 -21.09 -32.89 37.68
N PRO A 130 -20.17 -33.87 37.49
CA PRO A 130 -19.01 -33.70 36.62
C PRO A 130 -19.47 -33.37 35.19
N CYS A 131 -18.80 -32.38 34.59
CA CYS A 131 -18.99 -32.02 33.20
C CYS A 131 -17.98 -32.79 32.35
N PHE A 132 -18.42 -33.34 31.22
CA PHE A 132 -17.53 -33.87 30.19
C PHE A 132 -17.66 -33.04 28.92
N ILE A 133 -16.60 -33.09 28.10
CA ILE A 133 -16.54 -32.36 26.83
C ILE A 133 -16.69 -33.39 25.72
N ARG A 134 -17.68 -33.19 24.85
CA ARG A 134 -17.89 -34.02 23.67
C ARG A 134 -17.66 -33.20 22.41
N THR A 135 -17.04 -33.81 21.41
CA THR A 135 -16.94 -33.23 20.07
C THR A 135 -18.28 -33.31 19.37
N GLU A 136 -18.73 -32.19 18.81
CA GLU A 136 -20.00 -32.12 18.09
C GLU A 136 -19.92 -32.85 16.73
N PRO A 137 -20.80 -33.82 16.44
CA PRO A 137 -20.77 -34.53 15.15
C PRO A 137 -20.95 -33.63 13.93
N ASP A 138 -21.79 -32.59 14.03
CA ASP A 138 -22.00 -31.61 12.94
C ASP A 138 -20.72 -30.82 12.64
N PHE A 139 -19.91 -30.52 13.67
CA PHE A 139 -18.60 -29.90 13.47
C PHE A 139 -17.67 -30.78 12.64
N ILE A 140 -17.60 -32.08 12.96
CA ILE A 140 -16.76 -33.04 12.23
C ILE A 140 -17.19 -33.13 10.76
N GLN A 141 -18.49 -33.31 10.51
CA GLN A 141 -19.04 -33.43 9.16
C GLN A 141 -18.76 -32.18 8.32
N ARG A 142 -19.00 -30.99 8.87
CA ARG A 142 -18.76 -29.72 8.17
C ARG A 142 -17.28 -29.44 7.94
N THR A 143 -16.41 -29.84 8.88
CA THR A 143 -14.95 -29.72 8.71
C THR A 143 -14.47 -30.61 7.57
N GLN A 144 -14.99 -31.84 7.45
CA GLN A 144 -14.65 -32.73 6.35
C GLN A 144 -15.08 -32.15 4.99
N GLN A 145 -16.30 -31.62 4.90
CA GLN A 145 -16.80 -30.93 3.70
C GLN A 145 -15.96 -29.69 3.37
N LEU A 146 -15.52 -28.94 4.38
CA LEU A 146 -14.64 -27.79 4.20
C LEU A 146 -13.29 -28.23 3.64
N CYS A 147 -12.69 -29.30 4.16
CA CYS A 147 -11.43 -29.85 3.64
C CYS A 147 -11.54 -30.23 2.16
N GLU A 148 -12.62 -30.91 1.76
CA GLU A 148 -12.87 -31.28 0.36
C GLU A 148 -12.95 -30.04 -0.54
N LYS A 149 -13.72 -29.02 -0.12
CA LYS A 149 -13.83 -27.75 -0.86
C LYS A 149 -12.51 -27.00 -0.95
N ILE A 150 -11.71 -26.95 0.13
CA ILE A 150 -10.40 -26.29 0.12
C ILE A 150 -9.46 -26.97 -0.90
N ILE A 151 -9.45 -28.31 -0.93
CA ILE A 151 -8.64 -29.07 -1.88
C ILE A 151 -9.09 -28.81 -3.32
N GLU A 152 -10.39 -28.79 -3.59
CA GLU A 152 -10.95 -28.49 -4.91
C GLU A 152 -10.63 -27.06 -5.37
N SER A 153 -10.80 -26.08 -4.48
CA SER A 153 -10.43 -24.69 -4.71
C SER A 153 -8.94 -24.54 -4.99
N ALA A 154 -8.08 -25.20 -4.22
CA ALA A 154 -6.63 -25.18 -4.42
C ALA A 154 -6.24 -25.72 -5.80
N LYS A 155 -6.85 -26.83 -6.24
CA LYS A 155 -6.65 -27.37 -7.60
C LYS A 155 -7.08 -26.39 -8.68
N SER A 156 -8.24 -25.76 -8.49
CA SER A 156 -8.80 -24.79 -9.45
C SER A 156 -7.95 -23.52 -9.53
N SER A 157 -7.44 -23.03 -8.40
CA SER A 157 -6.52 -21.87 -8.34
C SER A 157 -5.19 -22.18 -9.01
N TYR A 158 -4.62 -23.37 -8.75
CA TYR A 158 -3.40 -23.82 -9.40
C TYR A 158 -3.55 -23.90 -10.93
N GLY A 159 -4.69 -24.40 -11.42
CA GLY A 159 -4.99 -24.43 -12.86
C GLY A 159 -5.09 -23.04 -13.50
N ARG A 160 -5.67 -22.05 -12.80
CA ARG A 160 -5.83 -20.66 -13.29
C ARG A 160 -4.56 -19.83 -13.26
N SER A 161 -3.76 -19.99 -12.21
CA SER A 161 -2.53 -19.21 -11.99
C SER A 161 -1.39 -19.55 -12.96
N GLY A 162 -1.50 -20.65 -13.72
CA GLY A 162 -0.59 -20.94 -14.82
C GLY A 162 0.78 -21.46 -14.39
N GLN A 163 0.85 -22.23 -13.30
CA GLN A 163 2.10 -22.80 -12.77
C GLN A 163 3.19 -21.76 -12.39
N THR A 164 2.85 -20.48 -12.21
CA THR A 164 3.82 -19.43 -11.83
C THR A 164 4.56 -19.75 -10.54
N ILE A 165 3.95 -20.56 -9.67
CA ILE A 165 4.56 -21.09 -8.46
C ILE A 165 4.26 -22.59 -8.40
N SER A 166 5.09 -23.38 -9.07
CA SER A 166 4.87 -24.82 -9.26
C SER A 166 5.62 -25.71 -8.27
N ASP A 167 6.76 -25.25 -7.74
CA ASP A 167 7.60 -26.00 -6.83
C ASP A 167 7.99 -25.20 -5.56
N PRO A 168 8.38 -25.89 -4.45
CA PRO A 168 8.74 -25.21 -3.21
C PRO A 168 9.95 -24.25 -3.33
N PRO A 169 11.04 -24.56 -4.07
CA PRO A 169 12.11 -23.58 -4.32
C PRO A 169 11.64 -22.30 -5.03
N GLN A 170 10.79 -22.43 -6.04
CA GLN A 170 10.20 -21.30 -6.77
C GLN A 170 9.29 -20.50 -5.85
N TRP A 171 8.46 -21.17 -5.05
CA TRP A 171 7.65 -20.53 -4.01
C TRP A 171 8.53 -19.72 -3.06
N LEU A 172 9.63 -20.29 -2.55
CA LEU A 172 10.51 -19.61 -1.62
C LEU A 172 11.16 -18.36 -2.23
N ARG A 173 11.65 -18.45 -3.48
CA ARG A 173 12.21 -17.29 -4.19
C ARG A 173 11.18 -16.17 -4.38
N THR A 174 9.95 -16.54 -4.75
CA THR A 174 8.84 -15.58 -4.86
C THR A 174 8.51 -14.97 -3.51
N ALA A 175 8.39 -15.78 -2.46
CA ALA A 175 8.10 -15.32 -1.11
C ALA A 175 9.15 -14.31 -0.61
N VAL A 176 10.44 -14.61 -0.77
CA VAL A 176 11.51 -13.67 -0.40
C VAL A 176 11.41 -12.37 -1.20
N THR A 177 11.17 -12.45 -2.51
CA THR A 177 11.03 -11.26 -3.36
C THR A 177 9.86 -10.39 -2.94
N ILE A 178 8.71 -10.99 -2.64
CA ILE A 178 7.52 -10.29 -2.15
C ILE A 178 7.82 -9.67 -0.79
N PHE A 179 8.41 -10.42 0.13
CA PHE A 179 8.76 -9.92 1.46
C PHE A 179 9.69 -8.70 1.39
N ASP A 180 10.77 -8.78 0.61
CA ASP A 180 11.69 -7.66 0.38
C ASP A 180 10.99 -6.46 -0.27
N THR A 181 10.04 -6.70 -1.18
CA THR A 181 9.23 -5.64 -1.81
C THR A 181 8.37 -4.94 -0.77
N LEU A 182 7.69 -5.68 0.11
CA LEU A 182 6.87 -5.10 1.17
C LEU A 182 7.71 -4.29 2.19
N GLN A 183 8.96 -4.69 2.43
CA GLN A 183 9.88 -3.91 3.27
C GLN A 183 10.36 -2.63 2.58
N LYS A 184 10.67 -2.68 1.28
CA LYS A 184 11.15 -1.53 0.51
C LYS A 184 10.04 -0.51 0.23
N PHE A 185 8.79 -0.95 0.11
CA PHE A 185 7.64 -0.12 -0.23
C PHE A 185 6.58 -0.16 0.90
N PRO A 186 6.86 0.45 2.07
CA PRO A 186 5.92 0.48 3.20
C PRO A 186 4.59 1.15 2.85
N ASP A 187 4.58 2.01 1.83
CA ASP A 187 3.41 2.68 1.28
C ASP A 187 2.28 1.71 0.89
N LEU A 188 2.60 0.46 0.53
CA LEU A 188 1.62 -0.57 0.20
C LEU A 188 0.73 -0.95 1.39
N THR A 189 1.17 -0.70 2.62
CA THR A 189 0.45 -1.07 3.85
C THR A 189 0.28 0.09 4.82
N TYR A 190 0.74 1.28 4.44
CA TYR A 190 0.76 2.46 5.28
C TYR A 190 -0.65 2.99 5.57
N PHE A 191 -1.49 3.06 4.54
CA PHE A 191 -2.84 3.64 4.63
C PHE A 191 -3.78 2.80 5.48
N LYS A 192 -4.75 3.45 6.14
CA LYS A 192 -5.81 2.78 6.90
C LYS A 192 -6.80 2.08 5.98
N ASP A 193 -7.20 2.76 4.91
CA ASP A 193 -8.18 2.31 3.94
C ASP A 193 -7.88 2.88 2.54
N ILE A 194 -8.64 2.42 1.54
CA ILE A 194 -8.47 2.86 0.15
C ILE A 194 -8.77 4.35 -0.03
N ASN A 195 -9.68 4.92 0.76
CA ASN A 195 -10.02 6.35 0.62
C ASN A 195 -8.84 7.21 1.08
N GLU A 196 -8.19 6.85 2.18
CA GLU A 196 -6.98 7.55 2.67
C GLU A 196 -5.86 7.53 1.62
N ARG A 197 -5.67 6.38 0.94
CA ARG A 197 -4.73 6.27 -0.19
C ARG A 197 -5.10 7.20 -1.34
N ARG A 198 -6.37 7.15 -1.79
CA ARG A 198 -6.86 7.99 -2.89
C ARG A 198 -6.70 9.48 -2.58
N GLN A 199 -6.88 9.87 -1.33
CA GLN A 199 -6.64 11.24 -0.88
C GLN A 199 -5.15 11.63 -0.99
N ASP A 200 -4.21 10.79 -0.53
CA ASP A 200 -2.76 11.05 -0.68
C ASP A 200 -2.38 11.18 -2.16
N ASP A 201 -2.87 10.28 -3.01
CA ASP A 201 -2.59 10.29 -4.46
C ASP A 201 -3.13 11.57 -5.12
N GLN A 202 -4.37 11.96 -4.82
CA GLN A 202 -4.98 13.19 -5.34
C GLN A 202 -4.21 14.44 -4.91
N ILE A 203 -3.80 14.51 -3.64
CA ILE A 203 -3.05 15.65 -3.11
C ILE A 203 -1.65 15.71 -3.74
N ARG A 204 -0.98 14.56 -3.91
CA ARG A 204 0.33 14.50 -4.57
C ARG A 204 0.27 14.95 -6.02
N GLN A 205 -0.78 14.56 -6.74
CA GLN A 205 -1.02 15.06 -8.10
C GLN A 205 -1.17 16.58 -8.11
N HIS A 206 -1.99 17.13 -7.21
CA HIS A 206 -2.16 18.59 -7.08
C HIS A 206 -0.85 19.29 -6.69
N ILE A 207 -0.01 18.68 -5.83
CA ILE A 207 1.33 19.20 -5.53
C ILE A 207 2.17 19.28 -6.81
N GLY A 208 2.13 18.26 -7.66
CA GLY A 208 2.83 18.27 -8.96
C GLY A 208 2.34 19.39 -9.88
N GLU A 209 1.02 19.62 -9.94
CA GLU A 209 0.41 20.69 -10.71
C GLU A 209 0.79 22.08 -10.16
N LEU A 210 0.75 22.26 -8.84
CA LEU A 210 1.17 23.49 -8.17
C LEU A 210 2.65 23.80 -8.41
N ILE A 211 3.54 22.82 -8.26
CA ILE A 211 4.97 22.98 -8.54
C ILE A 211 5.17 23.38 -10.00
N SER A 212 4.49 22.73 -10.94
CA SER A 212 4.62 23.01 -12.37
C SER A 212 4.14 24.42 -12.72
N LYS A 213 3.12 24.93 -12.02
CA LYS A 213 2.59 26.28 -12.19
C LYS A 213 3.48 27.36 -11.55
N THR A 214 4.01 27.10 -10.35
CA THR A 214 4.82 28.04 -9.59
C THR A 214 6.27 28.10 -10.08
N LEU A 215 6.82 26.96 -10.52
CA LEU A 215 8.21 26.82 -10.98
C LEU A 215 8.28 26.36 -12.46
N PRO A 216 7.71 27.12 -13.42
CA PRO A 216 7.71 26.73 -14.82
C PRO A 216 9.11 26.81 -15.45
N ALA A 217 9.29 26.14 -16.60
CA ALA A 217 10.57 26.09 -17.32
C ALA A 217 11.10 27.48 -17.72
N ASP A 218 10.21 28.43 -18.04
CA ASP A 218 10.61 29.80 -18.37
C ASP A 218 11.10 30.57 -17.14
N TYR A 219 10.50 30.34 -15.97
CA TYR A 219 10.99 30.88 -14.71
C TYR A 219 12.37 30.33 -14.35
N ARG A 220 12.62 29.05 -14.63
CA ARG A 220 13.96 28.44 -14.50
C ARG A 220 14.98 29.14 -15.38
N LYS A 221 14.71 29.28 -16.68
CA LYS A 221 15.63 29.92 -17.64
C LYS A 221 15.97 31.34 -17.21
N LYS A 222 14.95 32.13 -16.87
CA LYS A 222 15.14 33.49 -16.36
C LYS A 222 16.01 33.52 -15.11
N THR A 223 15.74 32.65 -14.15
CA THR A 223 16.52 32.56 -12.90
C THR A 223 17.99 32.20 -13.17
N ILE A 224 18.27 31.32 -14.13
CA ILE A 224 19.64 30.98 -14.51
C ILE A 224 20.36 32.18 -15.12
N THR A 225 19.72 32.89 -16.06
CA THR A 225 20.30 34.08 -16.69
C THR A 225 20.55 35.21 -15.69
N ASP A 226 19.60 35.45 -14.78
CA ASP A 226 19.68 36.54 -13.80
C ASP A 226 20.78 36.31 -12.75
N LEU A 227 21.08 35.05 -12.42
CA LEU A 227 22.00 34.72 -11.33
C LEU A 227 23.40 34.32 -11.80
N CYS A 228 23.61 33.97 -13.07
CA CYS A 228 24.91 33.47 -13.55
C CYS A 228 26.04 34.52 -13.54
N GLU A 229 25.73 35.80 -13.32
CA GLU A 229 26.72 36.88 -13.20
C GLU A 229 27.22 37.11 -11.77
N LEU A 230 26.57 36.49 -10.77
CA LEU A 230 26.90 36.66 -9.36
C LEU A 230 28.00 35.70 -8.92
N THR A 231 28.59 35.94 -7.75
CA THR A 231 29.52 34.96 -7.15
C THR A 231 28.79 33.70 -6.67
N GLU A 232 29.50 32.58 -6.56
CA GLU A 232 28.92 31.31 -6.07
C GLU A 232 28.16 31.46 -4.74
N ASN A 233 28.71 32.21 -3.78
CA ASN A 233 28.07 32.43 -2.48
C ASN A 233 26.77 33.25 -2.62
N GLU A 234 26.74 34.24 -3.50
CA GLU A 234 25.55 35.05 -3.77
C GLU A 234 24.48 34.24 -4.51
N ILE A 235 24.88 33.39 -5.46
CA ILE A 235 23.98 32.46 -6.16
C ILE A 235 23.25 31.58 -5.14
N ARG A 236 24.00 30.91 -4.26
CA ARG A 236 23.43 30.02 -3.24
C ARG A 236 22.46 30.76 -2.31
N LYS A 237 22.86 31.95 -1.84
CA LYS A 237 22.03 32.75 -0.92
C LYS A 237 20.76 33.28 -1.58
N GLN A 238 20.84 33.81 -2.80
CA GLN A 238 19.66 34.33 -3.50
C GLN A 238 18.70 33.21 -3.92
N LEU A 239 19.23 32.07 -4.37
CA LEU A 239 18.41 30.94 -4.76
C LEU A 239 17.69 30.34 -3.54
N GLN A 240 18.39 30.18 -2.40
CA GLN A 240 17.76 29.76 -1.15
C GLN A 240 16.61 30.71 -0.76
N ALA A 241 16.86 32.02 -0.74
CA ALA A 241 15.83 33.00 -0.38
C ALA A 241 14.60 32.96 -1.32
N LYS A 242 14.81 32.78 -2.63
CA LYS A 242 13.71 32.61 -3.60
C LYS A 242 12.91 31.33 -3.32
N PHE A 243 13.59 30.21 -3.08
CA PHE A 243 12.92 28.94 -2.81
C PHE A 243 12.23 28.90 -1.44
N ASP A 244 12.72 29.64 -0.44
CA ASP A 244 12.03 29.80 0.84
C ASP A 244 10.68 30.53 0.67
N VAL A 245 10.61 31.54 -0.20
CA VAL A 245 9.35 32.22 -0.54
C VAL A 245 8.40 31.25 -1.25
N HIS A 246 8.86 30.55 -2.29
CA HIS A 246 8.04 29.58 -3.01
C HIS A 246 7.55 28.43 -2.12
N GLN A 247 8.39 27.96 -1.19
CA GLN A 247 8.00 26.93 -0.21
C GLN A 247 6.85 27.43 0.66
N ASN A 248 6.93 28.67 1.17
CA ASN A 248 5.87 29.25 1.99
C ASN A 248 4.55 29.41 1.22
N ASP A 249 4.63 29.85 -0.04
CA ASP A 249 3.45 30.01 -0.90
C ASP A 249 2.79 28.64 -1.18
N LEU A 250 3.60 27.64 -1.56
CA LEU A 250 3.13 26.27 -1.81
C LEU A 250 2.54 25.63 -0.53
N ASP A 251 3.15 25.87 0.64
CA ASP A 251 2.62 25.38 1.93
C ASP A 251 1.27 26.03 2.27
N ASN A 252 1.05 27.30 1.90
CA ASN A 252 -0.22 27.98 2.11
C ASN A 252 -1.31 27.45 1.17
N ASP A 253 -0.99 27.24 -0.10
CA ASP A 253 -1.91 26.59 -1.06
C ASP A 253 -2.26 25.17 -0.62
N LEU A 254 -1.28 24.42 -0.12
CA LEU A 254 -1.49 23.06 0.36
C LEU A 254 -2.41 23.03 1.60
N LYS A 255 -2.36 24.03 2.48
CA LYS A 255 -3.32 24.15 3.61
C LYS A 255 -4.76 24.34 3.11
N ILE A 256 -4.98 25.02 2.00
CA ILE A 256 -6.32 25.19 1.41
C ILE A 256 -6.82 23.83 0.90
N ILE A 257 -5.96 23.08 0.21
CA ILE A 257 -6.28 21.73 -0.30
C ILE A 257 -6.61 20.79 0.86
N PHE A 258 -5.80 20.77 1.94
CA PHE A 258 -6.07 19.94 3.11
C PHE A 258 -7.41 20.20 3.78
N LYS A 259 -7.89 21.45 3.75
CA LYS A 259 -9.23 21.80 4.24
C LYS A 259 -10.32 21.27 3.30
N ALA A 260 -10.11 21.35 1.99
CA ALA A 260 -11.06 20.87 1.00
C ALA A 260 -11.19 19.34 0.99
N THR A 261 -10.09 18.60 1.13
CA THR A 261 -10.06 17.14 1.06
C THR A 261 -10.39 16.44 2.38
N SER A 262 -10.47 17.20 3.50
CA SER A 262 -10.63 16.65 4.84
C SER A 262 -9.57 15.59 5.19
N ALA A 263 -8.34 15.74 4.67
CA ALA A 263 -7.26 14.78 4.86
C ALA A 263 -6.88 14.60 6.33
N SER A 264 -6.53 13.37 6.71
CA SER A 264 -6.05 13.02 8.07
C SER A 264 -4.72 13.74 8.37
N GLU A 265 -4.41 13.99 9.65
CA GLU A 265 -3.14 14.66 10.02
C GLU A 265 -1.91 13.86 9.54
N ARG A 266 -2.02 12.53 9.52
CA ARG A 266 -0.97 11.64 8.97
C ARG A 266 -0.74 11.87 7.48
N ILE A 267 -1.81 12.00 6.67
CA ILE A 267 -1.66 12.34 5.25
C ILE A 267 -1.05 13.74 5.11
N ARG A 268 -1.53 14.71 5.90
CA ARG A 268 -1.05 16.09 5.81
C ARG A 268 0.45 16.19 6.05
N ASP A 269 0.95 15.55 7.11
CA ASP A 269 2.38 15.55 7.42
C ASP A 269 3.20 14.88 6.33
N ARG A 270 2.73 13.74 5.81
CA ARG A 270 3.37 13.03 4.70
C ARG A 270 3.41 13.88 3.42
N CYS A 271 2.30 14.51 3.03
CA CYS A 271 2.24 15.38 1.86
C CYS A 271 3.11 16.64 2.03
N ARG A 272 3.19 17.23 3.23
CA ARG A 272 4.11 18.35 3.53
C ARG A 272 5.58 17.93 3.36
N GLN A 273 5.95 16.77 3.90
CA GLN A 273 7.30 16.23 3.75
C GLN A 273 7.62 15.95 2.27
N PHE A 274 6.66 15.41 1.52
CA PHE A 274 6.79 15.19 0.08
C PHE A 274 7.02 16.52 -0.67
N LEU A 275 6.18 17.53 -0.45
CA LEU A 275 6.33 18.86 -1.04
C LEU A 275 7.71 19.45 -0.73
N LYS A 276 8.11 19.49 0.55
CA LYS A 276 9.40 20.03 0.98
C LYS A 276 10.57 19.32 0.30
N ARG A 277 10.50 17.99 0.17
CA ARG A 277 11.51 17.20 -0.53
C ARG A 277 11.57 17.57 -2.01
N GLN A 278 10.44 17.65 -2.70
CA GLN A 278 10.40 18.03 -4.12
C GLN A 278 10.97 19.42 -4.36
N VAL A 279 10.57 20.42 -3.55
CA VAL A 279 11.10 21.79 -3.65
C VAL A 279 12.60 21.83 -3.39
N THR A 280 13.10 21.07 -2.42
CA THR A 280 14.53 20.95 -2.12
C THR A 280 15.31 20.32 -3.29
N GLU A 281 14.80 19.23 -3.87
CA GLU A 281 15.40 18.56 -5.03
C GLU A 281 15.46 19.50 -6.25
N ILE A 282 14.39 20.25 -6.51
CA ILE A 282 14.35 21.26 -7.59
C ILE A 282 15.33 22.39 -7.32
N SER A 283 15.37 22.92 -6.08
CA SER A 283 16.31 23.97 -5.67
C SER A 283 17.76 23.55 -5.90
N ASN A 284 18.13 22.35 -5.47
CA ASN A 284 19.48 21.80 -5.66
C ASN A 284 19.82 21.64 -7.15
N ALA A 285 18.88 21.14 -7.95
CA ALA A 285 19.07 21.00 -9.39
C ALA A 285 19.25 22.36 -10.08
N TRP A 286 18.50 23.39 -9.65
CA TRP A 286 18.61 24.74 -10.20
C TRP A 286 19.91 25.40 -9.76
N CYS A 287 20.30 25.26 -8.50
CA CYS A 287 21.60 25.74 -8.02
C CYS A 287 22.74 25.17 -8.86
N THR A 288 22.73 23.86 -9.10
CA THR A 288 23.73 23.19 -9.94
C THR A 288 23.76 23.76 -11.35
N ALA A 289 22.59 23.97 -11.95
CA ALA A 289 22.49 24.53 -13.31
C ALA A 289 22.97 25.99 -13.38
N VAL A 290 22.71 26.81 -12.37
CA VAL A 290 23.19 28.20 -12.30
C VAL A 290 24.72 28.23 -12.18
N LEU A 291 25.30 27.40 -11.31
CA LEU A 291 26.75 27.33 -11.13
C LEU A 291 27.46 26.86 -12.40
N GLN A 292 26.92 25.85 -13.09
CA GLN A 292 27.45 25.42 -14.38
C GLN A 292 27.42 26.54 -15.43
N ALA A 293 26.33 27.31 -15.48
CA ALA A 293 26.22 28.45 -16.39
C ALA A 293 27.18 29.59 -16.01
N HIS A 294 27.40 29.82 -14.71
CA HIS A 294 28.38 30.78 -14.21
C HIS A 294 29.80 30.39 -14.64
N ASP A 295 30.20 29.14 -14.41
CA ASP A 295 31.53 28.62 -14.76
C ASP A 295 31.77 28.68 -16.27
N GLN A 296 30.76 28.33 -17.07
CA GLN A 296 30.83 28.43 -18.53
C GLN A 296 31.10 29.88 -18.95
N LYS A 297 30.39 30.85 -18.37
CA LYS A 297 30.55 32.27 -18.70
C LYS A 297 31.92 32.80 -18.28
N GLN A 298 32.43 32.41 -17.11
CA GLN A 298 33.78 32.75 -16.67
C GLN A 298 34.83 32.20 -17.63
N MET A 299 34.66 30.96 -18.08
CA MET A 299 35.55 30.32 -19.07
C MET A 299 35.51 31.06 -20.42
N GLU A 300 34.33 31.45 -20.89
CA GLU A 300 34.18 32.23 -22.14
C GLU A 300 34.90 33.59 -22.05
N VAL A 301 34.82 34.27 -20.91
CA VAL A 301 35.56 35.53 -20.66
C VAL A 301 37.06 35.29 -20.66
N LEU A 302 37.56 34.28 -19.95
CA LEU A 302 39.00 33.95 -19.92
C LEU A 302 39.55 33.62 -21.31
N VAL A 303 38.80 32.84 -22.10
CA VAL A 303 39.19 32.49 -23.48
C VAL A 303 39.21 33.73 -24.38
N ARG A 304 38.22 34.62 -24.26
CA ARG A 304 38.16 35.86 -25.03
C ARG A 304 39.33 36.79 -24.68
N ASP A 305 39.56 37.02 -23.39
CA ASP A 305 40.59 37.92 -22.90
C ASP A 305 41.99 37.38 -23.26
N GLY A 306 42.23 36.08 -23.11
CA GLY A 306 43.46 35.43 -23.54
C GLY A 306 43.69 35.49 -25.07
N SER A 307 42.62 35.35 -25.87
CA SER A 307 42.68 35.54 -27.32
C SER A 307 43.07 36.98 -27.70
N ASP A 308 42.53 37.97 -26.99
CA ASP A 308 42.85 39.38 -27.25
C ASP A 308 44.27 39.74 -26.82
N ASP A 309 44.78 39.16 -25.74
CA ASP A 309 46.18 39.33 -25.32
C ASP A 309 47.16 38.68 -26.29
N LEU A 310 46.85 37.48 -26.80
CA LEU A 310 47.64 36.87 -27.87
C LEU A 310 47.67 37.76 -29.12
N ARG A 311 46.54 38.34 -29.53
CA ARG A 311 46.49 39.27 -30.67
C ARG A 311 47.34 40.52 -30.47
N LYS A 312 47.46 41.03 -29.23
CA LYS A 312 48.34 42.17 -28.93
C LYS A 312 49.83 41.81 -29.01
N LEU A 313 50.22 40.57 -28.71
CA LEU A 313 51.61 40.11 -28.79
C LEU A 313 52.13 39.93 -30.23
N PHE A 314 51.23 39.71 -31.19
CA PHE A 314 51.58 39.54 -32.61
C PHE A 314 51.47 40.83 -33.45
N LYS A 315 51.23 41.99 -32.82
CA LYS A 315 51.24 43.33 -33.44
C LYS A 315 52.43 44.13 -32.97
#